data_AF-A0A1B6G3R3-F1
#
_entry.id   AF-A0A1B6G3R3-F1
#
_cell.length_a   1.000
_cell.length_b   1.000
_cell.length_c   1.000
_cell.angle_alpha   90.00
_cell.angle_beta   90.00
_cell.angle_gamma   90.00
#
_symmetry.space_group_name_H-M   'P 1'
#
loop_
_entity.id
_entity.type
_entity.pdbx_description
1 polymer ?
#
loop_
_entity_poly.entity_id
_entity_poly.type
_entity_poly.pdbx_seq_one_letter_code
_entity_poly.pdbx_strand_id
1 'polypeptide(L)'
;VQILLNCLSPKVFQTLSTLTSPKKPNEKTYTELLAILNDHLCPKTSEIAQQHKFVLRLQESGESIGQYVASLKQIANHCNFNCPNCKESTIDTHLRSQFVRGVLDNDIKEKILQQGSSIKFNDIVKM
;
A
#
# COMPACT_ATOMS: atom_id res chain seq x y z
N VAL A 1 -19.25 25.10 -6.28
CA VAL A 1 -18.88 24.39 -7.53
C VAL A 1 -18.02 25.25 -8.44
N GLN A 2 -18.46 26.44 -8.87
CA GLN A 2 -17.69 27.28 -9.80
C GLN A 2 -16.27 27.62 -9.32
N ILE A 3 -16.10 27.94 -8.02
CA ILE A 3 -14.79 28.22 -7.43
C ILE A 3 -13.85 27.02 -7.59
N LEU A 4 -14.31 25.80 -7.27
CA LEU A 4 -13.53 24.57 -7.44
C LEU A 4 -13.06 24.43 -8.90
N LEU A 5 -13.99 24.54 -9.86
CA LEU A 5 -13.69 24.38 -11.28
C LEU A 5 -12.66 25.40 -11.78
N ASN A 6 -12.73 26.64 -11.30
CA ASN A 6 -11.78 27.70 -11.64
C ASN A 6 -10.38 27.49 -11.02
N CYS A 7 -10.28 26.71 -9.94
CA CYS A 7 -9.01 26.37 -9.30
C CYS A 7 -8.33 25.13 -9.91
N LEU A 8 -9.03 24.36 -10.76
CA LEU A 8 -8.44 23.18 -11.39
C LEU A 8 -7.47 23.58 -12.50
N SER A 9 -6.36 22.84 -12.63
CA SER A 9 -5.50 22.98 -13.80
C SER A 9 -6.26 22.55 -15.07
N PRO A 10 -5.91 23.08 -16.26
CA PRO A 10 -6.58 22.73 -17.51
C PRO A 10 -6.65 21.22 -17.76
N LYS A 11 -5.57 20.49 -17.39
CA LYS A 11 -5.50 19.03 -17.51
C LYS A 11 -6.55 18.33 -16.64
N VAL A 12 -6.67 18.72 -15.37
CA VAL A 12 -7.64 18.10 -14.45
C VAL A 12 -9.07 18.45 -14.83
N PHE A 13 -9.31 19.69 -15.27
CA PHE A 13 -10.62 20.12 -15.76
C PHE A 13 -11.05 19.34 -17.02
N GLN A 14 -10.12 19.10 -17.95
CA GLN A 14 -10.38 18.29 -19.14
C GLN A 14 -10.76 16.86 -18.77
N THR A 15 -10.00 16.22 -17.88
CA THR A 15 -10.32 14.88 -17.37
C THR A 15 -11.69 14.85 -16.72
N LEU A 16 -12.00 15.82 -15.86
CA LEU A 16 -13.30 15.93 -15.20
C LEU A 16 -14.44 16.10 -16.21
N SER A 17 -14.23 16.89 -17.27
CA SER A 17 -15.20 17.07 -18.36
C SER A 17 -15.46 15.77 -19.12
N THR A 18 -14.41 14.98 -19.37
CA THR A 18 -14.54 13.65 -19.98
C THR A 18 -15.32 12.68 -19.08
N LEU A 19 -15.04 12.67 -17.77
CA LEU A 19 -15.68 11.77 -16.80
C LEU A 19 -17.12 12.14 -16.45
N THR A 20 -17.53 13.39 -16.67
CA THR A 20 -18.88 13.88 -16.35
C THR A 20 -19.83 13.86 -17.54
N SER A 21 -19.29 13.68 -18.75
CA SER A 21 -20.04 13.55 -20.01
C SER A 21 -21.14 12.48 -19.90
N PRO A 22 -22.37 12.74 -20.40
CA PRO A 22 -22.79 13.88 -21.23
C PRO A 22 -23.15 15.16 -20.45
N LYS A 23 -23.15 15.13 -19.11
CA LYS A 23 -23.47 16.30 -18.28
C LYS A 23 -22.23 17.17 -18.07
N LYS A 24 -22.42 18.47 -17.93
CA LYS A 24 -21.29 19.38 -17.67
C LYS A 24 -20.83 19.27 -16.21
N PRO A 25 -19.54 19.47 -15.89
CA PRO A 25 -19.05 19.49 -14.51
C PRO A 25 -19.80 20.48 -13.60
N ASN A 26 -20.25 21.62 -14.13
CA ASN A 26 -20.99 22.62 -13.36
C ASN A 26 -22.45 22.23 -13.06
N GLU A 27 -22.97 21.18 -13.69
CA GLU A 27 -24.31 20.61 -13.43
C GLU A 27 -24.28 19.56 -12.30
N LYS A 28 -23.08 19.22 -11.78
CA LYS A 28 -22.90 18.31 -10.66
C LYS A 28 -22.70 19.07 -9.34
N THR A 29 -23.06 18.41 -8.26
CA THR A 29 -22.79 18.91 -6.91
C THR A 29 -21.31 18.87 -6.58
N TYR A 30 -20.90 19.70 -5.61
CA TYR A 30 -19.51 19.72 -5.14
C TYR A 30 -19.04 18.35 -4.64
N THR A 31 -19.90 17.61 -3.92
CA THR A 31 -19.61 16.28 -3.39
C THR A 31 -19.42 15.24 -4.50
N GLU A 32 -20.24 15.26 -5.53
CA GLU A 32 -20.07 14.37 -6.71
C GLU A 32 -18.76 14.66 -7.45
N LEU A 33 -18.42 15.94 -7.63
CA LEU A 33 -17.15 16.31 -8.29
C LEU A 33 -15.94 15.89 -7.46
N LEU A 34 -15.98 16.05 -6.13
CA LEU A 34 -14.92 15.55 -5.26
C LEU A 34 -14.79 14.03 -5.31
N ALA A 35 -15.90 13.29 -5.35
CA ALA A 35 -15.87 11.83 -5.46
C ALA A 35 -15.18 11.40 -6.76
N ILE A 36 -15.58 11.97 -7.90
CA ILE A 36 -14.99 11.67 -9.22
C ILE A 36 -13.49 12.01 -9.24
N LEU A 37 -13.12 13.17 -8.70
CA LEU A 37 -11.71 13.59 -8.64
C LEU A 37 -10.90 12.67 -7.72
N ASN A 38 -11.43 12.27 -6.56
CA ASN A 38 -10.77 11.34 -5.66
C ASN A 38 -10.60 9.97 -6.31
N ASP A 39 -11.63 9.41 -6.93
CA ASP A 39 -11.55 8.10 -7.57
C ASP A 39 -10.53 8.07 -8.72
N HIS A 40 -10.40 9.18 -9.46
CA HIS A 40 -9.50 9.25 -10.61
C HIS A 40 -8.07 9.68 -10.26
N LEU A 41 -7.90 10.64 -9.36
CA LEU A 41 -6.58 11.20 -9.00
C LEU A 41 -5.93 10.47 -7.83
N CYS A 42 -6.75 9.92 -6.94
CA CYS A 42 -6.36 9.15 -5.78
C CYS A 42 -7.04 7.77 -5.83
N PRO A 43 -6.88 7.00 -6.94
CA PRO A 43 -7.54 5.72 -7.06
C PRO A 43 -7.19 4.89 -5.83
N LYS A 44 -8.22 4.30 -5.21
CA LYS A 44 -8.05 3.44 -4.05
C LYS A 44 -6.91 2.48 -4.37
N THR A 45 -5.80 2.57 -3.64
CA THR A 45 -4.60 1.78 -3.92
C THR A 45 -5.02 0.33 -4.04
N SER A 46 -4.84 -0.24 -5.23
CA SER A 46 -5.23 -1.63 -5.46
C SER A 46 -4.51 -2.50 -4.44
N GLU A 47 -5.28 -3.17 -3.59
CA GLU A 47 -4.74 -4.07 -2.55
C GLU A 47 -3.80 -5.08 -3.20
N ILE A 48 -4.19 -5.60 -4.37
CA ILE A 48 -3.39 -6.51 -5.20
C ILE A 48 -2.08 -5.85 -5.64
N ALA A 49 -2.11 -4.59 -6.08
CA ALA A 49 -0.88 -3.88 -6.47
C ALA A 49 0.07 -3.65 -5.29
N GLN A 50 -0.47 -3.34 -4.10
CA GLN A 50 0.33 -3.18 -2.88
C GLN A 50 0.90 -4.51 -2.41
N GLN A 51 0.12 -5.58 -2.45
CA GLN A 51 0.57 -6.95 -2.17
C GLN A 51 1.67 -7.39 -3.14
N HIS A 52 1.54 -7.07 -4.44
CA HIS A 52 2.59 -7.32 -5.42
C HIS A 52 3.87 -6.54 -5.11
N LYS A 53 3.76 -5.24 -4.79
CA LYS A 53 4.89 -4.41 -4.36
C LYS A 53 5.56 -4.97 -3.10
N PHE A 54 4.76 -5.44 -2.15
CA PHE A 54 5.22 -6.06 -0.91
C PHE A 54 6.05 -7.32 -1.19
N VAL A 55 5.53 -8.21 -2.05
CA VAL A 55 6.22 -9.46 -2.42
C VAL A 55 7.52 -9.17 -3.19
N LEU A 56 7.58 -8.14 -4.02
CA LEU A 56 8.81 -7.78 -4.74
C LEU A 56 9.86 -7.09 -3.89
N ARG A 57 9.52 -6.60 -2.68
CA ARG A 57 10.45 -5.85 -1.86
C ARG A 57 11.52 -6.77 -1.24
N LEU A 58 12.76 -6.58 -1.64
CA LEU A 58 13.96 -7.23 -1.11
C LEU A 58 14.87 -6.19 -0.47
N GLN A 59 15.63 -6.54 0.56
CA GLN A 59 16.62 -5.64 1.18
C GLN A 59 17.63 -5.17 0.13
N GLU A 60 17.85 -3.86 0.05
CA GLU A 60 18.81 -3.28 -0.89
C GLU A 60 20.26 -3.41 -0.37
N SER A 61 21.24 -3.37 -1.27
CA SER A 61 22.65 -3.35 -0.86
C SER A 61 22.95 -2.08 -0.07
N GLY A 62 23.52 -2.21 1.12
CA GLY A 62 23.77 -1.09 2.04
C GLY A 62 22.54 -0.62 2.84
N GLU A 63 21.37 -1.21 2.62
CA GLU A 63 20.19 -0.93 3.44
C GLU A 63 20.29 -1.65 4.80
N SER A 64 20.08 -0.92 5.89
CA SER A 64 20.01 -1.52 7.22
C SER A 64 18.73 -2.35 7.41
N ILE A 65 18.78 -3.35 8.29
CA ILE A 65 17.61 -4.15 8.66
C ILE A 65 16.44 -3.27 9.14
N GLY A 66 16.72 -2.22 9.91
CA GLY A 66 15.70 -1.29 10.39
C GLY A 66 14.99 -0.54 9.25
N GLN A 67 15.73 -0.06 8.25
CA GLN A 67 15.17 0.60 7.06
C GLN A 67 14.34 -0.36 6.22
N TYR A 68 14.82 -1.59 6.04
CA TYR A 68 14.09 -2.63 5.31
C TYR A 68 12.76 -2.95 5.99
N VAL A 69 12.78 -3.18 7.31
CA VAL A 69 11.59 -3.47 8.11
C VAL A 69 10.60 -2.30 8.09
N ALA A 70 11.08 -1.06 8.23
CA ALA A 70 10.23 0.13 8.15
C ALA A 70 9.52 0.23 6.79
N SER A 71 10.26 -0.01 5.71
CA SER A 71 9.73 -0.03 4.34
C SER A 71 8.68 -1.13 4.15
N LEU A 72 8.94 -2.35 4.65
CA LEU A 72 7.98 -3.46 4.60
C LEU A 72 6.69 -3.13 5.35
N LYS A 73 6.78 -2.60 6.57
CA LYS A 73 5.61 -2.19 7.37
C LYS A 73 4.79 -1.11 6.67
N GLN A 74 5.46 -0.14 6.04
CA GLN A 74 4.80 0.93 5.29
C GLN A 74 3.97 0.37 4.11
N ILE A 75 4.50 -0.60 3.37
CA ILE A 75 3.76 -1.20 2.25
C ILE A 75 2.63 -2.10 2.77
N ALA A 76 2.88 -2.89 3.81
CA ALA A 76 1.92 -3.83 4.39
C ALA A 76 0.64 -3.16 4.90
N ASN A 77 0.73 -1.92 5.42
CA ASN A 77 -0.44 -1.13 5.85
C ASN A 77 -1.47 -0.88 4.74
N HIS A 78 -1.06 -0.97 3.47
CA HIS A 78 -1.94 -0.75 2.32
C HIS A 78 -2.35 -2.07 1.63
N CYS A 79 -1.94 -3.22 2.17
CA CYS A 79 -2.17 -4.54 1.57
C CYS A 79 -3.46 -5.23 2.04
N ASN A 80 -4.14 -4.67 3.05
CA ASN A 80 -5.36 -5.27 3.65
C ASN A 80 -5.16 -6.73 4.08
N PHE A 81 -4.04 -7.04 4.75
CA PHE A 81 -3.72 -8.38 5.24
C PHE A 81 -4.60 -8.74 6.45
N ASN A 82 -5.79 -9.25 6.18
CA ASN A 82 -6.79 -9.63 7.17
C ASN A 82 -7.38 -11.02 6.88
N CYS A 83 -7.74 -11.73 7.95
CA CYS A 83 -8.43 -13.01 7.89
C CYS A 83 -9.88 -12.82 7.41
N PRO A 84 -10.30 -13.43 6.29
CA PRO A 84 -11.63 -13.21 5.73
C PRO A 84 -12.75 -13.72 6.64
N ASN A 85 -12.48 -14.74 7.45
CA ASN A 85 -13.50 -15.41 8.27
C ASN A 85 -13.48 -14.99 9.74
N CYS A 86 -12.41 -14.33 10.21
CA CYS A 86 -12.19 -14.07 11.63
C CYS A 86 -11.87 -12.61 11.96
N LYS A 87 -11.76 -11.72 10.96
CA LYS A 87 -11.47 -10.27 11.11
C LYS A 87 -10.16 -9.93 11.83
N GLU A 88 -9.36 -10.93 12.18
CA GLU A 88 -8.02 -10.75 12.73
C GLU A 88 -7.02 -10.33 11.65
N SER A 89 -6.08 -9.47 12.01
CA SER A 89 -5.00 -9.07 11.13
C SER A 89 -4.00 -10.22 10.92
N THR A 90 -3.61 -10.45 9.67
CA THR A 90 -2.57 -11.44 9.31
C THR A 90 -1.25 -10.76 8.95
N ILE A 91 -1.13 -9.45 9.18
CA ILE A 91 0.01 -8.62 8.77
C ILE A 91 1.36 -9.18 9.27
N ASP A 92 1.42 -9.64 10.52
CA ASP A 92 2.64 -10.17 11.14
C ASP A 92 3.14 -11.44 10.45
N THR A 93 2.21 -12.30 10.02
CA THR A 93 2.53 -13.52 9.26
C THR A 93 3.16 -13.15 7.92
N HIS A 94 2.56 -12.20 7.20
CA HIS A 94 3.09 -11.74 5.91
C HIS A 94 4.43 -11.01 6.06
N LEU A 95 4.58 -10.16 7.08
CA LEU A 95 5.84 -9.48 7.39
C LEU A 95 6.97 -10.46 7.67
N ARG A 96 6.71 -11.49 8.47
CA ARG A 96 7.68 -12.56 8.75
C ARG A 96 8.10 -13.28 7.47
N SER A 97 7.15 -13.76 6.68
CA SER A 97 7.44 -14.50 5.44
C SER A 97 8.24 -13.64 4.46
N GLN A 98 7.86 -12.36 4.30
CA GLN A 98 8.55 -11.48 3.38
C GLN A 98 9.94 -11.06 3.88
N PHE A 99 10.10 -10.84 5.19
CA PHE A 99 11.39 -10.55 5.77
C PHE A 99 12.39 -11.70 5.50
N VAL A 100 12.01 -12.94 5.81
CA VAL A 100 12.85 -14.12 5.57
C VAL A 100 13.16 -14.28 4.08
N ARG A 101 12.18 -14.05 3.20
CA ARG A 101 12.38 -14.12 1.75
C ARG A 101 13.38 -13.07 1.24
N GLY A 102 13.29 -11.83 1.74
CA GLY A 102 13.97 -10.69 1.17
C GLY A 102 15.18 -10.16 1.94
N VAL A 103 15.50 -10.70 3.11
CA VAL A 103 16.73 -10.34 3.84
C VAL A 103 17.97 -10.78 3.07
N LEU A 104 18.96 -9.87 3.01
CA LEU A 104 20.21 -10.06 2.28
C LEU A 104 21.17 -10.98 3.04
N ASP A 105 21.17 -10.88 4.37
CA ASP A 105 22.00 -11.68 5.26
C ASP A 105 21.48 -13.13 5.34
N ASN A 106 22.28 -14.07 4.86
CA ASN A 106 21.93 -15.49 4.84
C ASN A 106 22.04 -16.17 6.21
N ASP A 107 22.91 -15.68 7.10
CA ASP A 107 23.06 -16.25 8.45
C ASP A 107 21.81 -15.91 9.28
N ILE A 108 21.34 -14.66 9.18
CA ILE A 108 20.06 -14.24 9.78
C ILE A 108 18.92 -15.10 9.23
N LYS A 109 18.88 -15.30 7.90
CA LYS A 109 17.85 -16.12 7.24
C LYS A 109 17.84 -17.55 7.78
N GLU A 110 19.00 -18.22 7.82
CA GLU A 110 19.13 -19.58 8.32
C GLU A 110 18.73 -19.69 9.80
N LYS A 111 19.20 -18.75 10.63
CA LYS A 111 18.88 -18.69 12.05
C LYS A 111 17.38 -18.59 12.30
N ILE A 112 16.65 -17.84 11.47
CA ILE A 112 15.18 -17.72 11.56
C ILE A 112 14.48 -18.99 11.05
N LEU A 113 14.97 -19.61 9.97
CA LEU A 113 14.40 -20.85 9.42
C LEU A 113 14.52 -22.04 10.39
N GLN A 114 15.51 -22.02 11.29
CA GLN A 114 15.66 -23.00 12.35
C GLN A 114 14.71 -22.77 13.54
N GLN A 115 14.04 -21.61 13.62
CA GLN A 115 13.07 -21.33 14.67
C GLN A 115 11.72 -21.99 14.38
N GLY A 116 11.01 -22.39 15.45
CA GLY A 116 9.66 -22.92 15.34
C GLY A 116 8.62 -21.89 14.87
N SER A 117 7.43 -22.37 14.52
CA SER A 117 6.31 -21.56 13.98
C SER A 117 5.81 -20.45 14.91
N SER A 118 6.22 -20.45 16.18
CA SER A 118 5.80 -19.51 17.22
C SER A 118 6.58 -18.19 17.26
N ILE A 119 7.68 -18.04 16.52
CA ILE A 119 8.47 -16.79 16.56
C ILE A 119 7.68 -15.62 15.92
N LYS A 120 7.54 -14.52 16.65
CA LYS A 120 6.82 -13.33 16.18
C LYS A 120 7.74 -12.42 15.38
N PHE A 121 7.17 -11.64 14.48
CA PHE A 121 7.93 -10.74 13.62
C PHE A 121 8.77 -9.73 14.43
N ASN A 122 8.24 -9.17 15.51
CA ASN A 122 8.99 -8.23 16.35
C ASN A 122 10.18 -8.87 17.09
N ASP A 123 10.20 -10.20 17.26
CA ASP A 123 11.32 -10.91 17.85
C ASP A 123 12.42 -11.13 16.81
N ILE A 124 12.04 -11.44 15.57
CA ILE A 124 12.97 -11.59 14.43
C ILE A 124 13.80 -10.32 14.20
N VAL A 125 13.18 -9.14 14.30
CA VAL A 125 13.85 -7.85 14.02
C VAL A 125 14.90 -7.48 15.08
N LYS A 126 14.91 -8.18 16.23
CA LYS A 126 15.84 -7.92 17.34
C LYS A 126 17.02 -8.89 17.39
N MET A 127 17.07 -9.88 16.49
CA MET A 127 18.08 -10.96 16.47
C MET A 127 19.41 -10.53 15.87
#